data_AF-A0A9W9DMG9-F1
#
_entry.id   AF-A0A9W9DMG9-F1
#
_cell.length_a   1.000
_cell.length_b   1.000
_cell.length_c   1.000
_cell.angle_alpha   90.00
_cell.angle_beta   90.00
_cell.angle_gamma   90.00
#
_symmetry.space_group_name_H-M   'P 1'
#
loop_
_entity.id
_entity.type
_entity.pdbx_description
1 polymer ?
#
loop_
_entity_poly.entity_id
_entity_poly.type
_entity_poly.pdbx_seq_one_letter_code
_entity_poly.pdbx_strand_id
1 'polypeptide(L)'
;MPPSESISSQWEMPSIPSVDFGEHTDLSLSWTDDIASSISSTLPSAEPSTNRPTQPIAVDVVLSPDDLVSVWGRVGVQVCEVATTLFEKSKKTLIGDGTYQGFIDATLKEVPNAAPLSGQEYGYLVYMQSGALVQKRASEILPGDIVWMHEAKFKGHKGLQTYSQAVGSGEPLVGVVGEFEAKKFKIRVFQANQHVGQQTVETVSYRLEDMKSGMIKIFRVLEA
;
A
#
# COMPACT_ATOMS: atom_id res chain seq x y z
N MET A 1 -59.60 18.96 -30.58
CA MET A 1 -59.40 17.80 -31.47
C MET A 1 -57.90 17.61 -31.68
N PRO A 2 -57.41 16.35 -31.76
CA PRO A 2 -56.19 15.83 -31.11
C PRO A 2 -55.01 15.65 -32.11
N PRO A 3 -53.87 14.96 -31.82
CA PRO A 3 -53.51 14.23 -30.59
C PRO A 3 -52.10 14.47 -29.98
N SER A 4 -52.04 14.03 -28.73
CA SER A 4 -50.89 13.65 -27.90
C SER A 4 -50.30 12.31 -28.33
N GLU A 5 -48.96 12.20 -28.38
CA GLU A 5 -48.27 10.89 -28.39
C GLU A 5 -47.36 10.77 -27.15
N SER A 6 -47.79 9.89 -26.25
CA SER A 6 -47.04 9.38 -25.11
C SER A 6 -46.17 8.22 -25.59
N ILE A 7 -44.86 8.28 -25.38
CA ILE A 7 -43.95 7.18 -25.68
C ILE A 7 -43.69 6.44 -24.36
N SER A 8 -44.52 5.45 -24.07
CA SER A 8 -44.29 4.49 -22.99
C SER A 8 -43.31 3.42 -23.46
N SER A 9 -42.05 3.51 -23.06
CA SER A 9 -41.09 2.40 -23.21
C SER A 9 -41.39 1.34 -22.14
N GLN A 10 -42.19 0.36 -22.55
CA GLN A 10 -42.44 -0.89 -21.86
C GLN A 10 -41.15 -1.73 -21.89
N TRP A 11 -40.42 -1.73 -20.78
CA TRP A 11 -39.32 -2.67 -20.56
C TRP A 11 -39.90 -3.95 -19.96
N GLU A 12 -40.02 -5.01 -20.76
CA GLU A 12 -40.34 -6.36 -20.28
C GLU A 12 -39.08 -7.05 -19.74
N MET A 13 -39.12 -7.45 -18.46
CA MET A 13 -38.11 -8.30 -17.85
C MET A 13 -38.25 -9.75 -18.32
N PRO A 14 -37.15 -10.47 -18.61
CA PRO A 14 -37.21 -11.91 -18.83
C PRO A 14 -37.48 -12.67 -17.52
N SER A 15 -38.40 -13.63 -17.56
CA SER A 15 -38.75 -14.51 -16.44
C SER A 15 -37.59 -15.45 -16.08
N ILE A 16 -37.20 -15.46 -14.80
CA ILE A 16 -36.21 -16.39 -14.24
C ILE A 16 -36.93 -17.70 -13.90
N PRO A 17 -36.45 -18.88 -14.31
CA PRO A 17 -37.01 -20.14 -13.86
C PRO A 17 -36.72 -20.37 -12.37
N SER A 18 -37.79 -20.59 -11.60
CA SER A 18 -37.72 -21.03 -10.20
C SER A 18 -37.10 -22.43 -10.13
N VAL A 19 -35.91 -22.55 -9.55
CA VAL A 19 -35.33 -23.83 -9.16
C VAL A 19 -35.80 -24.17 -7.74
N ASP A 20 -36.52 -25.27 -7.65
CA ASP A 20 -37.07 -25.84 -6.43
C ASP A 20 -35.93 -26.52 -5.65
N PHE A 21 -35.61 -26.02 -4.45
CA PHE A 21 -34.64 -26.64 -3.56
C PHE A 21 -35.41 -27.53 -2.58
N GLY A 22 -35.68 -28.75 -3.04
CA GLY A 22 -36.26 -29.82 -2.25
C GLY A 22 -35.37 -30.18 -1.07
N GLU A 23 -35.95 -29.98 0.10
CA GLU A 23 -35.63 -30.55 1.40
C GLU A 23 -35.31 -32.05 1.31
N HIS A 24 -34.11 -32.47 1.69
CA HIS A 24 -33.89 -33.80 2.26
C HIS A 24 -32.72 -33.79 3.24
N THR A 25 -33.08 -34.20 4.44
CA THR A 25 -32.30 -34.38 5.65
C THR A 25 -31.36 -35.59 5.57
N ASP A 26 -30.35 -35.53 6.44
CA ASP A 26 -29.53 -36.62 6.99
C ASP A 26 -28.30 -37.07 6.17
N LEU A 27 -27.14 -36.51 6.51
CA LEU A 27 -25.85 -37.18 6.33
C LEU A 27 -25.17 -37.28 7.68
N SER A 28 -25.40 -38.45 8.28
CA SER A 28 -24.94 -38.87 9.58
C SER A 28 -23.41 -39.03 9.59
N LEU A 29 -22.78 -38.41 10.58
CA LEU A 29 -21.36 -38.55 10.91
C LEU A 29 -21.10 -39.97 11.44
N SER A 30 -20.38 -40.79 10.67
CA SER A 30 -19.88 -42.09 11.11
C SER A 30 -18.39 -41.97 11.45
N TRP A 31 -18.10 -41.89 12.75
CA TRP A 31 -16.78 -42.16 13.29
C TRP A 31 -16.69 -43.66 13.57
N THR A 32 -15.71 -44.34 13.00
CA THR A 32 -15.34 -45.69 13.43
C THR A 32 -13.84 -45.75 13.67
N ASP A 33 -13.53 -45.75 14.96
CA ASP A 33 -12.33 -46.30 15.59
C ASP A 33 -12.26 -47.80 15.27
N ASP A 34 -11.11 -48.31 14.83
CA ASP A 34 -10.81 -49.73 14.96
C ASP A 34 -9.32 -49.96 15.24
N ILE A 35 -9.10 -50.75 16.28
CA ILE A 35 -7.86 -51.06 16.98
C ILE A 35 -7.23 -52.34 16.40
N ALA A 36 -5.90 -52.29 16.21
CA ALA A 36 -4.85 -53.34 16.33
C ALA A 36 -5.19 -54.81 15.93
N SER A 37 -4.40 -55.59 15.18
CA SER A 37 -2.96 -55.88 15.26
C SER A 37 -2.60 -56.90 14.17
N SER A 38 -1.39 -56.87 13.58
CA SER A 38 -0.43 -58.01 13.54
C SER A 38 0.74 -57.83 12.53
N ILE A 39 1.90 -57.50 13.11
CA ILE A 39 3.29 -57.94 12.85
C ILE A 39 3.62 -58.67 11.53
N SER A 40 4.57 -58.13 10.75
CA SER A 40 5.80 -58.86 10.37
C SER A 40 6.89 -57.91 9.85
N SER A 41 8.12 -58.22 10.24
CA SER A 41 9.38 -57.51 10.13
C SER A 41 10.05 -57.53 8.76
N THR A 42 10.70 -56.42 8.36
CA THR A 42 12.03 -56.39 7.71
C THR A 42 12.58 -54.96 7.58
N LEU A 43 13.68 -54.66 8.29
CA LEU A 43 14.72 -53.70 7.88
C LEU A 43 15.70 -54.43 6.94
N PRO A 44 16.52 -53.77 6.07
CA PRO A 44 17.22 -52.51 6.36
C PRO A 44 17.35 -51.50 5.18
N SER A 45 17.64 -50.24 5.50
CA SER A 45 18.79 -49.49 4.97
C SER A 45 18.75 -48.05 5.45
N ALA A 46 19.79 -47.67 6.18
CA ALA A 46 20.07 -46.30 6.55
C ALA A 46 20.88 -45.64 5.43
N GLU A 47 20.40 -44.51 4.91
CA GLU A 47 21.27 -43.48 4.35
C GLU A 47 20.86 -42.10 4.91
N PRO A 48 21.83 -41.26 5.33
CA PRO A 48 21.60 -39.98 5.94
C PRO A 48 21.67 -38.86 4.90
N SER A 49 20.58 -38.13 4.68
CA SER A 49 20.57 -36.77 4.11
C SER A 49 19.11 -36.36 3.97
N THR A 50 18.65 -35.26 4.55
CA THR A 50 19.12 -33.93 4.24
C THR A 50 18.67 -33.02 5.37
N ASN A 51 19.64 -32.33 6.00
CA ASN A 51 19.37 -31.15 6.81
C ASN A 51 18.56 -30.18 5.96
N ARG A 52 17.24 -30.13 6.17
CA ARG A 52 16.44 -29.00 5.74
C ARG A 52 16.89 -27.83 6.62
N PRO A 53 17.46 -26.75 6.08
CA PRO A 53 17.62 -25.55 6.87
C PRO A 53 16.23 -25.12 7.26
N THR A 54 15.92 -25.17 8.55
CA THR A 54 14.83 -24.38 9.12
C THR A 54 15.16 -22.94 8.75
N GLN A 55 14.49 -22.40 7.73
CA GLN A 55 14.57 -20.98 7.46
C GLN A 55 14.22 -20.28 8.78
N PRO A 56 15.05 -19.36 9.27
CA PRO A 56 14.63 -18.55 10.40
C PRO A 56 13.35 -17.85 9.97
N ILE A 57 12.25 -18.13 10.69
CA ILE A 57 11.04 -17.32 10.60
C ILE A 57 11.54 -15.91 10.91
N ALA A 58 11.55 -15.04 9.90
CA ALA A 58 11.85 -13.63 10.11
C ALA A 58 10.85 -13.16 11.14
N VAL A 59 11.33 -12.90 12.36
CA VAL A 59 10.52 -12.27 13.38
C VAL A 59 10.26 -10.86 12.88
N ASP A 60 9.06 -10.64 12.33
CA ASP A 60 8.60 -9.29 12.04
C ASP A 60 8.69 -8.50 13.35
N VAL A 61 9.68 -7.62 13.44
CA VAL A 61 9.86 -6.76 14.62
C VAL A 61 8.69 -5.80 14.63
N VAL A 62 7.65 -6.10 15.40
CA VAL A 62 6.50 -5.23 15.55
C VAL A 62 6.86 -4.10 16.52
N LEU A 63 7.06 -2.90 16.00
CA LEU A 63 7.31 -1.70 16.80
C LEU A 63 5.99 -1.12 17.33
N SER A 64 6.00 -0.66 18.58
CA SER A 64 4.86 0.04 19.16
C SER A 64 4.68 1.44 18.52
N PRO A 65 3.50 2.06 18.61
CA PRO A 65 3.29 3.42 18.11
C PRO A 65 4.26 4.44 18.73
N ASP A 66 4.56 4.30 20.02
CA ASP A 66 5.48 5.20 20.74
C ASP A 66 6.93 5.03 20.27
N ASP A 67 7.34 3.79 19.98
CA ASP A 67 8.65 3.51 19.39
C ASP A 67 8.75 4.14 17.99
N LEU A 68 7.69 4.01 17.19
CA LEU A 68 7.62 4.60 15.85
C LEU A 68 7.69 6.14 15.90
N VAL A 69 7.07 6.80 16.87
CA VAL A 69 7.20 8.25 17.07
C VAL A 69 8.63 8.61 17.49
N SER A 70 9.25 7.79 18.34
CA SER A 70 10.63 7.99 18.79
C SER A 70 11.63 7.88 17.65
N VAL A 71 11.47 6.87 16.77
CA VAL A 71 12.28 6.71 15.55
C VAL A 71 12.08 7.89 14.60
N TRP A 72 10.84 8.34 14.41
CA TRP A 72 10.55 9.53 13.61
C TRP A 72 11.28 10.78 14.12
N GLY A 73 11.31 11.01 15.44
CA GLY A 73 12.02 12.14 16.03
C GLY A 73 13.53 12.12 15.78
N ARG A 74 14.13 10.94 15.60
CA ARG A 74 15.57 10.79 15.33
C ARG A 74 15.92 10.91 13.85
N VAL A 75 15.10 10.34 12.97
CA VAL A 75 15.41 10.23 11.52
C VAL A 75 14.37 10.93 10.65
N GLY A 76 13.08 10.71 10.88
CA GLY A 76 12.00 11.25 10.06
C GLY A 76 11.99 12.77 9.95
N VAL A 77 12.27 13.49 11.05
CA VAL A 77 12.41 14.96 11.03
C VAL A 77 13.49 15.40 10.03
N GLN A 78 14.66 14.77 10.07
CA GLN A 78 15.77 15.08 9.16
C GLN A 78 15.42 14.75 7.70
N VAL A 79 14.71 13.64 7.44
CA VAL A 79 14.22 13.30 6.09
C VAL A 79 13.33 14.41 5.53
N CYS A 80 12.42 14.94 6.34
CA CYS A 80 11.54 16.04 5.93
C CYS A 80 12.31 17.35 5.64
N GLU A 81 13.30 17.68 6.49
CA GLU A 81 14.14 18.87 6.33
C GLU A 81 15.01 18.80 5.06
N VAL A 82 15.64 17.66 4.82
CA VAL A 82 16.42 17.41 3.60
C VAL A 82 15.52 17.45 2.37
N ALA A 83 14.37 16.78 2.39
CA ALA A 83 13.42 16.80 1.26
C ALA A 83 12.96 18.23 0.92
N THR A 84 12.72 19.06 1.94
CA THR A 84 12.37 20.48 1.77
C THR A 84 13.52 21.26 1.13
N THR A 85 14.75 21.01 1.55
CA THR A 85 15.96 21.63 0.99
C THR A 85 16.17 21.23 -0.47
N LEU A 86 16.01 19.94 -0.78
CA LEU A 86 16.12 19.43 -2.15
C LEU A 86 15.00 19.94 -3.05
N PHE A 87 13.78 20.09 -2.53
CA PHE A 87 12.68 20.72 -3.24
C PHE A 87 13.04 22.15 -3.69
N GLU A 88 13.57 22.97 -2.78
CA GLU A 88 14.00 24.33 -3.12
C GLU A 88 15.19 24.35 -4.10
N LYS A 89 16.15 23.44 -3.91
CA LYS A 89 17.32 23.27 -4.79
C LYS A 89 16.93 22.82 -6.20
N SER A 90 15.86 22.02 -6.34
CA SER A 90 15.39 21.49 -7.62
C SER A 90 15.01 22.57 -8.64
N LYS A 91 14.71 23.79 -8.18
CA LYS A 91 14.39 24.95 -9.04
C LYS A 91 15.55 25.39 -9.92
N LYS A 92 16.79 25.00 -9.58
CA LYS A 92 18.01 25.42 -10.27
C LYS A 92 18.89 24.26 -10.74
N THR A 93 18.72 23.07 -10.15
CA THR A 93 19.56 21.92 -10.44
C THR A 93 18.75 20.63 -10.39
N LEU A 94 19.16 19.65 -11.19
CA LEU A 94 18.56 18.32 -11.20
C LEU A 94 18.84 17.62 -9.87
N ILE A 95 17.82 17.01 -9.27
CA ILE A 95 17.95 16.18 -8.07
C ILE A 95 17.95 14.71 -8.48
N GLY A 96 18.95 13.95 -8.03
CA GLY A 96 19.13 12.56 -8.43
C GLY A 96 19.29 12.43 -9.95
N ASP A 97 18.48 11.58 -10.56
CA ASP A 97 18.34 11.39 -12.00
C ASP A 97 17.02 11.95 -12.56
N GLY A 98 16.25 12.67 -11.73
CA GLY A 98 14.91 13.18 -12.06
C GLY A 98 13.78 12.15 -11.93
N THR A 99 14.06 10.90 -11.54
CA THR A 99 13.04 9.89 -11.27
C THR A 99 12.49 10.01 -9.84
N TYR A 100 11.35 9.35 -9.56
CA TYR A 100 10.82 9.27 -8.19
C TYR A 100 11.82 8.62 -7.24
N GLN A 101 12.41 7.49 -7.66
CA GLN A 101 13.38 6.77 -6.84
C GLN A 101 14.66 7.60 -6.65
N GLY A 102 15.17 8.24 -7.70
CA GLY A 102 16.35 9.09 -7.60
C GLY A 102 16.17 10.28 -6.65
N PHE A 103 14.96 10.82 -6.52
CA PHE A 103 14.65 11.82 -5.50
C PHE A 103 14.73 11.25 -4.08
N ILE A 104 14.21 10.04 -3.84
CA ILE A 104 14.30 9.36 -2.54
C ILE A 104 15.75 9.03 -2.21
N ASP A 105 16.51 8.48 -3.15
CA ASP A 105 17.91 8.14 -2.97
C ASP A 105 18.75 9.38 -2.65
N ALA A 106 18.52 10.49 -3.35
CA ALA A 106 19.18 11.76 -3.08
C ALA A 106 18.83 12.31 -1.68
N THR A 107 17.58 12.15 -1.25
CA THR A 107 17.12 12.57 0.08
C THR A 107 17.77 11.74 1.17
N LEU A 108 17.67 10.42 1.10
CA LEU A 108 18.17 9.53 2.15
C LEU A 108 19.71 9.55 2.24
N LYS A 109 20.40 9.79 1.13
CA LYS A 109 21.87 9.94 1.11
C LYS A 109 22.37 11.14 1.91
N GLU A 110 21.58 12.20 2.04
CA GLU A 110 21.95 13.38 2.85
C GLU A 110 21.50 13.27 4.32
N VAL A 111 20.80 12.19 4.70
CA VAL A 111 20.38 11.92 6.08
C VAL A 111 21.36 10.91 6.72
N PRO A 112 22.28 11.34 7.61
CA PRO A 112 23.38 10.51 8.09
C PRO A 112 22.94 9.28 8.90
N ASN A 113 21.79 9.36 9.56
CA ASN A 113 21.28 8.30 10.45
C ASN A 113 20.24 7.40 9.77
N ALA A 114 19.92 7.61 8.49
CA ALA A 114 18.93 6.79 7.80
C ALA A 114 19.49 5.39 7.52
N ALA A 115 18.73 4.36 7.88
CA ALA A 115 19.04 2.99 7.52
C ALA A 115 19.18 2.85 5.99
N PRO A 116 20.17 2.08 5.51
CA PRO A 116 20.29 1.81 4.07
C PRO A 116 19.05 1.09 3.55
N LEU A 117 18.62 1.44 2.34
CA LEU A 117 17.50 0.79 1.69
C LEU A 117 17.82 -0.69 1.40
N SER A 118 17.12 -1.61 2.05
CA SER A 118 17.18 -3.04 1.75
C SER A 118 16.00 -3.44 0.85
N GLY A 119 16.14 -3.29 -0.47
CA GLY A 119 15.09 -3.65 -1.44
C GLY A 119 14.01 -2.55 -1.63
N GLN A 120 12.75 -2.95 -1.88
CA GLN A 120 11.63 -2.03 -2.17
C GLN A 120 10.94 -1.44 -0.92
N GLU A 121 11.45 -1.71 0.28
CA GLU A 121 10.80 -1.29 1.53
C GLU A 121 11.63 -0.22 2.23
N TYR A 122 11.06 0.99 2.34
CA TYR A 122 11.72 2.20 2.83
C TYR A 122 11.78 2.30 4.37
N GLY A 123 11.77 1.17 5.06
CA GLY A 123 11.66 1.06 6.52
C GLY A 123 10.34 0.42 6.98
N TYR A 124 9.82 0.85 8.12
CA TYR A 124 8.67 0.20 8.76
C TYR A 124 7.33 0.63 8.15
N LEU A 125 6.49 -0.32 7.74
CA LEU A 125 5.17 -0.03 7.15
C LEU A 125 4.19 0.52 8.21
N VAL A 126 3.95 1.83 8.18
CA VAL A 126 3.05 2.58 9.09
C VAL A 126 1.60 2.53 8.62
N TYR A 127 1.37 2.69 7.32
CA TYR A 127 0.04 2.75 6.73
C TYR A 127 -0.03 1.92 5.45
N MET A 128 -1.12 1.19 5.26
CA MET A 128 -1.40 0.51 3.99
C MET A 128 -2.90 0.53 3.69
N GLN A 129 -3.24 0.87 2.45
CA GLN A 129 -4.58 0.71 1.91
C GLN A 129 -4.56 0.19 0.48
N SER A 130 -5.61 -0.56 0.13
CA SER A 130 -5.88 -1.05 -1.22
C SER A 130 -7.30 -0.69 -1.62
N GLY A 131 -7.46 0.08 -2.68
CA GLY A 131 -8.72 0.78 -2.99
C GLY A 131 -9.22 1.61 -1.80
N ALA A 132 -10.48 1.45 -1.42
CA ALA A 132 -11.04 2.12 -0.24
C ALA A 132 -10.74 1.38 1.08
N LEU A 133 -10.15 0.17 1.04
CA LEU A 133 -9.95 -0.66 2.22
C LEU A 133 -8.59 -0.37 2.87
N VAL A 134 -8.61 0.07 4.12
CA VAL A 134 -7.41 0.22 4.94
C VAL A 134 -7.04 -1.12 5.54
N GLN A 135 -5.82 -1.57 5.26
CA GLN A 135 -5.30 -2.87 5.72
C GLN A 135 -4.38 -2.74 6.94
N LYS A 136 -3.64 -1.63 7.06
CA LYS A 136 -2.71 -1.40 8.18
C LYS A 136 -2.72 0.06 8.63
N ARG A 137 -2.76 0.27 9.95
CA ARG A 137 -2.51 1.54 10.65
C ARG A 137 -1.71 1.23 11.93
N ALA A 138 -0.39 1.26 11.83
CA ALA A 138 0.49 0.97 12.97
C ALA A 138 0.84 2.22 13.81
N SER A 139 0.85 3.40 13.19
CA SER A 139 1.08 4.70 13.83
C SER A 139 0.40 5.78 12.99
N GLU A 140 0.29 7.00 13.53
CA GLU A 140 -0.02 8.17 12.72
C GLU A 140 1.06 8.42 11.67
N ILE A 141 0.65 8.95 10.52
CA ILE A 141 1.52 9.37 9.42
C ILE A 141 2.15 10.71 9.81
N LEU A 142 3.47 10.84 9.66
CA LEU A 142 4.21 12.03 10.06
C LEU A 142 5.03 12.59 8.89
N PRO A 143 5.35 13.90 8.88
CA PRO A 143 6.26 14.47 7.89
C PRO A 143 7.63 13.78 7.91
N GLY A 144 8.16 13.43 6.74
CA GLY A 144 9.38 12.63 6.59
C GLY A 144 9.13 11.14 6.38
N ASP A 145 7.91 10.65 6.58
CA ASP A 145 7.53 9.29 6.15
C ASP A 145 7.56 9.22 4.60
N ILE A 146 7.88 8.06 4.03
CA ILE A 146 7.94 7.83 2.58
C ILE A 146 6.63 7.22 2.11
N VAL A 147 5.99 7.85 1.12
CA VAL A 147 4.81 7.32 0.46
C VAL A 147 5.21 6.54 -0.79
N TRP A 148 4.54 5.43 -1.02
CA TRP A 148 4.63 4.61 -2.21
C TRP A 148 3.22 4.33 -2.72
N MET A 149 2.97 4.56 -4.00
CA MET A 149 1.65 4.42 -4.62
C MET A 149 1.75 3.70 -5.96
N HIS A 150 0.91 2.70 -6.17
CA HIS A 150 0.91 1.93 -7.42
C HIS A 150 -0.51 1.77 -7.95
N GLU A 151 -0.70 2.11 -9.23
CA GLU A 151 -1.99 2.10 -9.93
C GLU A 151 -3.11 2.84 -9.15
N ALA A 152 -2.72 3.85 -8.38
CA ALA A 152 -3.60 4.56 -7.45
C ALA A 152 -4.46 5.56 -8.21
N LYS A 153 -5.78 5.43 -8.07
CA LYS A 153 -6.77 6.33 -8.68
C LYS A 153 -7.58 7.01 -7.61
N PHE A 154 -7.52 8.33 -7.57
CA PHE A 154 -8.25 9.19 -6.66
C PHE A 154 -9.42 9.84 -7.40
N LYS A 155 -10.59 9.83 -6.79
CA LYS A 155 -11.76 10.56 -7.30
C LYS A 155 -12.53 11.15 -6.13
N GLY A 156 -12.63 12.48 -6.12
CA GLY A 156 -13.31 13.22 -5.08
C GLY A 156 -13.84 14.55 -5.57
N HIS A 157 -14.15 15.44 -4.63
CA HIS A 157 -14.70 16.76 -4.89
C HIS A 157 -13.79 17.86 -4.34
N LYS A 158 -13.56 18.90 -5.14
CA LYS A 158 -12.93 20.16 -4.74
C LYS A 158 -13.95 21.28 -4.90
N GLY A 159 -14.69 21.56 -3.83
CA GLY A 159 -15.86 22.43 -3.90
C GLY A 159 -16.95 21.77 -4.75
N LEU A 160 -17.45 22.48 -5.77
CA LEU A 160 -18.45 21.95 -6.69
C LEU A 160 -17.85 21.09 -7.82
N GLN A 161 -16.53 21.16 -8.05
CA GLN A 161 -15.87 20.45 -9.14
C GLN A 161 -15.44 19.06 -8.70
N THR A 162 -15.70 18.05 -9.53
CA THR A 162 -15.12 16.73 -9.35
C THR A 162 -13.68 16.73 -9.84
N TYR A 163 -12.82 15.96 -9.18
CA TYR A 163 -11.46 15.72 -9.66
C TYR A 163 -11.22 14.22 -9.78
N SER A 164 -10.35 13.86 -10.73
CA SER A 164 -9.85 12.51 -10.91
C SER A 164 -8.35 12.60 -11.14
N GLN A 165 -7.59 11.82 -10.39
CA GLN A 165 -6.13 11.78 -10.50
C GLN A 165 -5.67 10.33 -10.47
N ALA A 166 -4.81 9.95 -11.42
CA ALA A 166 -4.18 8.64 -11.45
C ALA A 166 -2.67 8.81 -11.29
N VAL A 167 -2.04 7.99 -10.45
CA VAL A 167 -0.60 8.03 -10.18
C VAL A 167 -0.02 6.64 -10.04
N GLY A 168 1.29 6.54 -10.26
CA GLY A 168 2.01 5.28 -10.14
C GLY A 168 1.60 4.25 -11.19
N SER A 169 1.27 4.70 -12.41
CA SER A 169 0.91 3.82 -13.52
C SER A 169 2.16 3.32 -14.23
N GLY A 170 2.25 2.00 -14.42
CA GLY A 170 3.46 1.33 -14.93
C GLY A 170 4.57 1.21 -13.87
N GLU A 171 5.04 2.33 -13.35
CA GLU A 171 6.02 2.39 -12.24
C GLU A 171 5.38 3.03 -10.99
N PRO A 172 5.64 2.54 -9.78
CA PRO A 172 5.14 3.17 -8.57
C PRO A 172 5.62 4.61 -8.41
N LEU A 173 4.72 5.48 -7.97
CA LEU A 173 5.07 6.81 -7.50
C LEU A 173 5.63 6.70 -6.09
N VAL A 174 6.78 7.31 -5.86
CA VAL A 174 7.41 7.39 -4.53
C VAL A 174 7.74 8.84 -4.21
N GLY A 175 7.53 9.23 -2.95
CA GLY A 175 7.77 10.59 -2.49
C GLY A 175 7.88 10.69 -0.97
N VAL A 176 8.28 11.86 -0.48
CA VAL A 176 8.39 12.15 0.96
C VAL A 176 7.16 12.93 1.41
N VAL A 177 6.50 12.49 2.48
CA VAL A 177 5.40 13.23 3.09
C VAL A 177 5.95 14.52 3.70
N GLY A 178 5.55 15.68 3.20
CA GLY A 178 5.90 16.98 3.77
C GLY A 178 4.87 17.51 4.79
N GLU A 179 3.61 17.08 4.68
CA GLU A 179 2.56 17.44 5.66
C GLU A 179 1.47 16.37 5.69
N PHE A 180 0.87 16.16 6.86
CA PHE A 180 -0.32 15.33 7.03
C PHE A 180 -1.44 16.09 7.76
N GLU A 181 -2.57 16.28 7.07
CA GLU A 181 -3.78 16.86 7.65
C GLU A 181 -4.71 15.73 8.15
N ALA A 182 -4.54 15.29 9.40
CA ALA A 182 -5.30 14.17 9.98
C ALA A 182 -6.83 14.29 9.82
N LYS A 183 -7.39 15.49 10.02
CA LYS A 183 -8.84 15.74 9.90
C LYS A 183 -9.42 15.48 8.50
N LYS A 184 -8.62 15.72 7.46
CA LYS A 184 -9.03 15.52 6.05
C LYS A 184 -8.41 14.27 5.44
N PHE A 185 -7.68 13.51 6.26
CA PHE A 185 -6.91 12.36 5.87
C PHE A 185 -6.12 12.59 4.56
N LYS A 186 -5.44 13.75 4.51
CA LYS A 186 -4.77 14.28 3.32
C LYS A 186 -3.29 14.43 3.57
N ILE A 187 -2.47 13.85 2.70
CA ILE A 187 -1.02 14.04 2.69
C ILE A 187 -0.62 15.06 1.64
N ARG A 188 0.43 15.83 1.93
CA ARG A 188 1.15 16.63 0.95
C ARG A 188 2.53 16.03 0.78
N VAL A 189 2.93 15.75 -0.45
CA VAL A 189 4.07 14.91 -0.80
C VAL A 189 5.03 15.68 -1.68
N PHE A 190 6.32 15.66 -1.33
CA PHE A 190 7.41 16.03 -2.23
C PHE A 190 7.72 14.84 -3.13
N GLN A 191 7.68 15.06 -4.45
CA GLN A 191 7.93 14.02 -5.43
C GLN A 191 8.62 14.59 -6.66
N ALA A 192 9.31 13.74 -7.42
CA ALA A 192 9.83 14.13 -8.72
C ALA A 192 8.69 14.54 -9.66
N ASN A 193 8.89 15.63 -10.40
CA ASN A 193 7.95 16.10 -11.39
C ASN A 193 8.12 15.27 -12.67
N GLN A 194 7.04 14.60 -13.11
CA GLN A 194 7.06 13.78 -14.32
C GLN A 194 6.45 14.48 -15.54
N HIS A 195 6.18 15.79 -15.46
CA HIS A 195 5.73 16.54 -16.63
C HIS A 195 6.88 16.66 -17.63
N VAL A 196 6.58 16.45 -18.91
CA VAL A 196 7.58 16.49 -19.99
C VAL A 196 8.33 17.83 -19.96
N GLY A 197 9.66 17.75 -19.89
CA GLY A 197 10.54 18.93 -19.84
C GLY A 197 10.70 19.58 -18.46
N GLN A 198 10.08 19.03 -17.42
CA GLN A 198 10.22 19.48 -16.04
C GLN A 198 10.94 18.41 -15.23
N GLN A 199 12.23 18.60 -14.95
CA GLN A 199 12.99 17.71 -14.07
C GLN A 199 13.23 18.35 -12.71
N THR A 200 12.15 18.82 -12.10
CA THR A 200 12.14 19.47 -10.78
C THR A 200 11.47 18.57 -9.75
N VAL A 201 11.47 18.98 -8.48
CA VAL A 201 10.64 18.35 -7.45
C VAL A 201 9.40 19.22 -7.29
N GLU A 202 8.23 18.59 -7.22
CA GLU A 202 6.96 19.26 -7.01
C GLU A 202 6.32 18.84 -5.69
N THR A 203 5.27 19.55 -5.30
CA THR A 203 4.47 19.23 -4.12
C THR A 203 3.05 18.88 -4.54
N VAL A 204 2.62 17.65 -4.28
CA VAL A 204 1.29 17.16 -4.67
C VAL A 204 0.50 16.71 -3.44
N SER A 205 -0.81 17.01 -3.42
CA SER A 205 -1.68 16.64 -2.31
C SER A 205 -2.59 15.48 -2.69
N TYR A 206 -2.66 14.46 -1.82
CA TYR A 206 -3.50 13.29 -2.00
C TYR A 206 -4.43 13.13 -0.80
N ARG A 207 -5.74 13.05 -1.06
CA ARG A 207 -6.72 12.65 -0.05
C ARG A 207 -6.83 11.15 -0.07
N LEU A 208 -6.33 10.50 0.98
CA LEU A 208 -6.25 9.03 1.02
C LEU A 208 -7.66 8.40 1.03
N GLU A 209 -8.66 9.11 1.56
CA GLU A 209 -10.08 8.75 1.54
C GLU A 209 -10.72 8.75 0.14
N ASP A 210 -10.17 9.51 -0.80
CA ASP A 210 -10.71 9.62 -2.17
C ASP A 210 -10.20 8.50 -3.09
N MET A 211 -9.37 7.59 -2.58
CA MET A 211 -8.82 6.49 -3.38
C MET A 211 -9.90 5.46 -3.75
N LYS A 212 -10.01 5.15 -5.04
CA LYS A 212 -10.97 4.19 -5.60
C LYS A 212 -10.33 2.85 -5.96
N SER A 213 -9.08 2.86 -6.42
CA SER A 213 -8.32 1.66 -6.79
C SER A 213 -6.83 1.87 -6.59
N GLY A 214 -6.06 0.80 -6.72
CA GLY A 214 -4.61 0.79 -6.53
C GLY A 214 -4.22 0.59 -5.07
N MET A 215 -2.94 0.81 -4.79
CA MET A 215 -2.35 0.58 -3.47
C MET A 215 -1.58 1.80 -3.02
N ILE A 216 -1.67 2.11 -1.72
CA ILE A 216 -0.81 3.09 -1.04
C ILE A 216 -0.17 2.40 0.14
N LYS A 217 1.15 2.57 0.26
CA LYS A 217 1.95 2.21 1.42
C LYS A 217 2.67 3.46 1.92
N ILE A 218 2.76 3.62 3.23
CA ILE A 218 3.55 4.68 3.85
C ILE A 218 4.49 4.04 4.85
N PHE A 219 5.78 4.36 4.71
CA PHE A 219 6.87 3.78 5.45
C PHE A 219 7.52 4.84 6.35
N ARG A 220 7.89 4.42 7.55
CA ARG A 220 8.76 5.21 8.42
C ARG A 220 10.19 4.78 8.22
N VAL A 221 11.03 5.73 7.86
CA VAL A 221 12.47 5.51 7.72
C VAL A 221 13.05 5.14 9.08
N LEU A 222 13.78 4.02 9.12
CA LEU A 222 14.42 3.53 10.33
C LEU A 222 15.82 4.14 10.48
N GLU A 223 16.34 4.06 11.70
CA GLU A 223 17.74 4.40 11.96
C GLU A 223 18.68 3.23 11.66
N ALA A 224 19.90 3.56 11.22
CA ALA A 224 20.97 2.60 10.94
C ALA A 224 21.66 2.06 12.20
#